data_AF-A0A091BFR7-F1
#
_entry.id   AF-A0A091BFR7-F1
#
_cell.length_a   1.000
_cell.length_b   1.000
_cell.length_c   1.000
_cell.angle_alpha   90.00
_cell.angle_beta   90.00
_cell.angle_gamma   90.00
#
_symmetry.space_group_name_H-M   'P 1'
#
loop_
_entity.id
_entity.type
_entity.pdbx_description
1 polymer ?
#
loop_
_entity_poly.entity_id
_entity_poly.type
_entity_poly.pdbx_seq_one_letter_code
_entity_poly.pdbx_strand_id
1 'polypeptide(L)'
;MRLFDDVSSMKTSVRCPRRVIVAALALAMLPALSFAQVVTTCPAALETTQLFSYTGAPTTFVVPANVSAVRIIAVGADGGANTDAAFAGGAGAQAEGTFAVTAGQVFTIIAGEAPPGGDLEAGGGGASGAYLAAALAVIAGGGGGDDNTGAGGGGTATNNGGNGGNPAGGDCTLGGLGGTGGAGGENGELGSPTQACQTGDGGAGGGGFNSAGGSSDDVAATAPAHRGPSGGGQCSIAGAAGGTAGLRDPTDGTSDGARGGFGLCGGGGSDHRESGGGGGYSGGGGGPEGALPGGGGSFVGATATTPTLTAGTNGGGSGRNGSVRVCYTTRANLGITKDDGVVTRLTGSTATYTINVTNAGPASANGAIVRDAGGVPGLNCTTAVCTATGGAQCPGGAVNGAGVAVPIASLQAGVAIPTFPTTGNIAITLTCNVTATGF
;
A
#
# COMPACT_ATOMS: atom_id res chain seq x y z
N MET A 1 22.33 13.94 18.51
CA MET A 1 22.96 13.81 17.18
C MET A 1 24.16 14.75 17.17
N ARG A 2 25.38 14.24 17.00
CA ARG A 2 26.61 15.05 16.89
C ARG A 2 27.06 14.98 15.43
N LEU A 3 27.12 16.11 14.71
CA LEU A 3 27.97 16.21 13.52
C LEU A 3 29.40 16.40 14.04
N PHE A 4 30.32 15.50 13.67
CA PHE A 4 31.75 15.64 13.99
C PHE A 4 32.53 16.16 12.77
N ASP A 5 33.31 17.20 13.09
CA ASP A 5 34.45 17.90 12.48
C ASP A 5 35.14 17.29 11.24
N ASP A 6 35.19 18.03 10.12
CA ASP A 6 36.35 18.82 9.63
C ASP A 6 35.95 19.48 8.29
N VAL A 7 35.63 20.78 8.27
CA VAL A 7 35.16 21.49 7.06
C VAL A 7 36.35 22.07 6.32
N SER A 8 37.21 21.19 5.81
CA SER A 8 38.06 21.47 4.65
C SER A 8 37.61 20.54 3.53
N SER A 9 36.75 21.08 2.65
CA SER A 9 36.26 20.44 1.42
C SER A 9 35.66 19.02 1.58
N MET A 10 34.40 18.93 2.00
CA MET A 10 33.53 17.78 1.64
C MET A 10 32.04 18.12 1.78
N LYS A 11 31.28 18.01 0.69
CA LYS A 11 29.81 17.93 0.71
C LYS A 11 29.42 16.55 1.26
N THR A 12 29.17 16.43 2.56
CA THR A 12 28.70 15.18 3.17
C THR A 12 27.26 15.33 3.68
N SER A 13 26.36 14.59 3.03
CA SER A 13 24.96 14.41 3.42
C SER A 13 24.87 13.42 4.60
N VAL A 14 24.49 13.89 5.80
CA VAL A 14 24.36 13.04 6.99
C VAL A 14 22.92 12.55 7.17
N ARG A 15 22.73 11.23 7.28
CA ARG A 15 21.44 10.55 7.50
C ARG A 15 21.19 10.32 8.99
N CYS A 16 19.95 10.54 9.48
CA CYS A 16 19.61 10.34 10.91
C CYS A 16 18.28 9.60 11.10
N PRO A 17 18.23 8.47 11.84
CA PRO A 17 17.01 7.91 12.42
C PRO A 17 16.79 8.34 13.87
N ARG A 18 15.54 8.64 14.25
CA ARG A 18 15.12 8.99 15.62
C ARG A 18 14.28 7.85 16.20
N ARG A 19 14.60 7.39 17.41
CA ARG A 19 13.71 6.60 18.29
C ARG A 19 13.79 7.17 19.70
N VAL A 20 12.65 7.49 20.29
CA VAL A 20 12.47 7.74 21.72
C VAL A 20 11.37 6.78 22.16
N ILE A 21 11.70 5.82 23.02
CA ILE A 21 10.74 4.91 23.66
C ILE A 21 10.39 5.53 25.01
N VAL A 22 9.13 5.90 25.20
CA VAL A 22 8.57 6.21 26.52
C VAL A 22 7.60 5.09 26.83
N ALA A 23 7.95 4.25 27.80
CA ALA A 23 7.08 3.22 28.35
C ALA A 23 6.16 3.87 29.40
N ALA A 24 4.85 3.90 29.14
CA ALA A 24 3.84 4.23 30.13
C ALA A 24 3.08 2.94 30.47
N LEU A 25 3.23 2.52 31.74
CA LEU A 25 2.56 1.37 32.33
C LEU A 25 1.14 1.80 32.76
N ALA A 26 0.10 1.20 32.18
CA ALA A 26 -1.28 1.36 32.66
C ALA A 26 -1.96 -0.01 32.72
N LEU A 27 -2.35 -0.38 33.94
CA LEU A 27 -3.06 -1.60 34.31
C LEU A 27 -4.57 -1.35 34.13
N ALA A 28 -5.26 -2.13 33.28
CA ALA A 28 -6.72 -2.13 33.19
C ALA A 28 -7.29 -3.47 32.70
N MET A 29 -8.49 -3.78 33.20
CA MET A 29 -9.25 -5.04 33.16
C MET A 29 -9.49 -5.63 31.76
N LEU A 30 -9.48 -6.97 31.69
CA LEU A 30 -9.92 -7.76 30.54
C LEU A 30 -11.45 -7.76 30.40
N PRO A 31 -11.95 -7.57 29.17
CA PRO A 31 -13.02 -8.41 28.65
C PRO A 31 -12.66 -9.08 27.31
N ALA A 32 -13.39 -10.16 27.05
CA ALA A 32 -13.35 -11.12 25.93
C ALA A 32 -12.60 -10.72 24.64
N LEU A 33 -11.70 -11.61 24.20
CA LEU A 33 -11.07 -11.59 22.88
C LEU A 33 -12.13 -11.82 21.78
N SER A 34 -12.40 -10.78 20.98
CA SER A 34 -12.85 -10.92 19.61
C SER A 34 -11.62 -10.81 18.70
N PHE A 35 -11.25 -11.90 18.03
CA PHE A 35 -10.25 -11.85 16.96
C PHE A 35 -10.94 -11.43 15.66
N ALA A 36 -10.75 -10.18 15.25
CA ALA A 36 -10.70 -9.76 13.84
C ALA A 36 -10.30 -8.28 13.74
N GLN A 37 -9.04 -7.95 14.01
CA GLN A 37 -8.44 -6.74 13.45
C GLN A 37 -7.24 -7.14 12.59
N VAL A 38 -7.51 -7.26 11.29
CA VAL A 38 -6.52 -7.13 10.21
C VAL A 38 -5.64 -5.93 10.57
N VAL A 39 -4.31 -6.10 10.57
CA VAL A 39 -3.37 -5.01 10.86
C VAL A 39 -3.48 -3.99 9.73
N THR A 40 -4.40 -3.05 9.90
CA THR A 40 -4.75 -2.01 8.91
C THR A 40 -4.03 -0.71 9.18
N THR A 41 -3.21 -0.62 10.22
CA THR A 41 -2.46 0.60 10.55
C THR A 41 -0.99 0.45 10.17
N CYS A 42 -0.42 1.53 9.64
CA CYS A 42 1.02 1.61 9.47
C CYS A 42 1.67 1.53 10.87
N PRO A 43 2.76 0.77 11.07
CA PRO A 43 3.51 0.79 12.32
C PRO A 43 3.84 2.22 12.72
N ALA A 44 3.77 2.56 14.01
CA ALA A 44 4.00 3.91 14.52
C ALA A 44 5.35 4.56 14.11
N ALA A 45 6.30 3.75 13.62
CA ALA A 45 7.57 4.21 13.07
C ALA A 45 7.49 4.74 11.64
N LEU A 46 6.39 4.56 10.91
CA LEU A 46 6.12 5.12 9.59
C LEU A 46 5.27 6.39 9.78
N GLU A 47 5.92 7.55 9.66
CA GLU A 47 5.34 8.86 10.01
C GLU A 47 4.26 9.35 9.04
N THR A 48 4.16 8.76 7.84
CA THR A 48 3.16 9.16 6.83
C THR A 48 2.38 7.96 6.32
N THR A 49 1.05 8.15 6.23
CA THR A 49 0.09 7.16 5.74
C THR A 49 -0.78 7.80 4.66
N GLN A 50 -0.94 7.12 3.53
CA GLN A 50 -1.92 7.47 2.49
C GLN A 50 -2.82 6.25 2.23
N LEU A 51 -4.13 6.47 2.22
CA LEU A 51 -5.12 5.45 1.93
C LEU A 51 -5.70 5.67 0.54
N PHE A 52 -5.66 4.62 -0.27
CA PHE A 52 -6.28 4.56 -1.59
C PHE A 52 -7.48 3.62 -1.50
N SER A 53 -8.67 4.20 -1.50
CA SER A 53 -9.95 3.49 -1.52
C SER A 53 -10.37 3.17 -2.96
N TYR A 54 -11.38 2.31 -3.11
CA TYR A 54 -12.00 2.03 -4.41
C TYR A 54 -12.50 3.32 -5.10
N THR A 55 -12.20 3.44 -6.40
CA THR A 55 -12.62 4.56 -7.26
C THR A 55 -13.14 4.10 -8.63
N GLY A 56 -13.15 2.80 -8.92
CA GLY A 56 -13.47 2.26 -10.25
C GLY A 56 -12.36 2.43 -11.30
N ALA A 57 -11.21 2.99 -10.94
CA ALA A 57 -10.10 3.22 -11.86
C ALA A 57 -8.72 3.17 -11.14
N PRO A 58 -7.62 3.01 -11.89
CA PRO A 58 -6.28 3.10 -11.33
C PRO A 58 -5.96 4.51 -10.80
N THR A 59 -5.23 4.55 -9.70
CA THR A 59 -4.69 5.76 -9.08
C THR A 59 -3.18 5.66 -9.01
N THR A 60 -2.48 6.78 -8.81
CA THR A 60 -1.01 6.78 -8.72
C THR A 60 -0.49 7.36 -7.43
N PHE A 61 0.57 6.76 -6.89
CA PHE A 61 1.40 7.31 -5.82
C PHE A 61 2.82 7.56 -6.35
N VAL A 62 3.29 8.80 -6.25
CA VAL A 62 4.66 9.18 -6.61
C VAL A 62 5.50 9.22 -5.35
N VAL A 63 6.59 8.46 -5.32
CA VAL A 63 7.52 8.39 -4.18
C VAL A 63 8.11 9.79 -3.92
N PRO A 64 7.88 10.39 -2.74
CA PRO A 64 8.40 11.72 -2.43
C PRO A 64 9.94 11.77 -2.39
N ALA A 65 10.49 12.98 -2.48
CA ALA A 65 11.91 13.21 -2.27
C ALA A 65 12.39 12.64 -0.92
N ASN A 66 13.61 12.09 -0.88
CA ASN A 66 14.25 11.53 0.33
C ASN A 66 13.48 10.38 1.01
N VAL A 67 12.57 9.71 0.29
CA VAL A 67 11.99 8.43 0.68
C VAL A 67 12.78 7.31 0.02
N SER A 68 13.30 6.38 0.82
CA SER A 68 14.07 5.23 0.34
C SER A 68 13.36 3.88 0.52
N ALA A 69 12.23 3.88 1.23
CA ALA A 69 11.43 2.69 1.47
C ALA A 69 9.95 3.05 1.62
N VAL A 70 9.09 2.23 1.01
CA VAL A 70 7.63 2.35 1.08
C VAL A 70 7.06 0.98 1.44
N ARG A 71 6.20 0.94 2.46
CA ARG A 71 5.42 -0.25 2.81
C ARG A 71 4.03 -0.14 2.22
N ILE A 72 3.63 -1.14 1.45
CA ILE A 72 2.31 -1.24 0.85
C ILE A 72 1.52 -2.32 1.57
N ILE A 73 0.29 -2.02 1.92
CA ILE A 73 -0.68 -2.96 2.48
C ILE A 73 -1.89 -2.97 1.55
N ALA A 74 -2.13 -4.07 0.85
CA ALA A 74 -3.32 -4.28 0.04
C ALA A 74 -4.32 -5.14 0.82
N VAL A 75 -5.60 -4.80 0.71
CA VAL A 75 -6.73 -5.59 1.20
C VAL A 75 -7.66 -5.83 0.02
N GLY A 76 -7.88 -7.08 -0.34
CA GLY A 76 -8.81 -7.46 -1.41
C GLY A 76 -10.24 -7.07 -1.05
N ALA A 77 -11.12 -6.95 -2.05
CA ALA A 77 -12.53 -6.72 -1.77
C ALA A 77 -13.19 -7.97 -1.19
N ASP A 78 -14.21 -7.78 -0.37
CA ASP A 78 -15.08 -8.86 0.07
C ASP A 78 -15.88 -9.40 -1.14
N GLY A 79 -16.25 -10.68 -1.10
CA GLY A 79 -17.27 -11.23 -2.00
C GLY A 79 -18.64 -10.63 -1.71
N GLY A 80 -19.53 -10.69 -2.70
CA GLY A 80 -20.91 -10.26 -2.50
C GLY A 80 -21.63 -11.16 -1.48
N ALA A 81 -22.76 -10.66 -0.97
CA ALA A 81 -23.61 -11.39 -0.05
C ALA A 81 -25.06 -11.35 -0.55
N ASN A 82 -25.79 -12.42 -0.34
CA ASN A 82 -27.23 -12.49 -0.51
C ASN A 82 -27.92 -11.47 0.43
N THR A 83 -28.86 -10.72 -0.11
CA THR A 83 -29.61 -9.70 0.64
C THR A 83 -30.71 -10.25 1.55
N ASP A 84 -31.14 -11.49 1.31
CA ASP A 84 -32.27 -12.20 1.93
C ASP A 84 -31.86 -13.41 2.79
N ALA A 85 -30.61 -13.88 2.73
CA ALA A 85 -30.10 -15.05 3.48
C ALA A 85 -29.06 -14.71 4.58
N ALA A 86 -28.80 -15.69 5.45
CA ALA A 86 -27.88 -15.58 6.59
C ALA A 86 -26.39 -15.72 6.25
N PHE A 87 -26.06 -16.05 4.99
CA PHE A 87 -24.68 -16.29 4.56
C PHE A 87 -24.05 -15.04 3.99
N ALA A 88 -22.76 -14.90 4.23
CA ALA A 88 -21.97 -13.79 3.73
C ALA A 88 -20.93 -14.31 2.74
N GLY A 89 -20.53 -13.45 1.80
CA GLY A 89 -19.36 -13.68 0.98
C GLY A 89 -18.09 -13.85 1.82
N GLY A 90 -17.03 -14.33 1.17
CA GLY A 90 -15.71 -14.38 1.77
C GLY A 90 -15.16 -12.97 2.02
N ALA A 91 -14.38 -12.81 3.10
CA ALA A 91 -13.60 -11.58 3.26
C ALA A 91 -12.41 -11.58 2.28
N GLY A 92 -12.03 -10.41 1.79
CA GLY A 92 -10.80 -10.26 1.01
C GLY A 92 -9.55 -10.58 1.84
N ALA A 93 -8.49 -11.07 1.18
CA ALA A 93 -7.20 -11.29 1.82
C ALA A 93 -6.48 -9.97 2.11
N GLN A 94 -5.38 -10.06 2.87
CA GLN A 94 -4.42 -8.99 3.03
C GLN A 94 -3.04 -9.42 2.51
N ALA A 95 -2.39 -8.56 1.74
CA ALA A 95 -1.03 -8.74 1.27
C ALA A 95 -0.20 -7.50 1.57
N GLU A 96 1.03 -7.69 2.02
CA GLU A 96 1.88 -6.60 2.47
C GLU A 96 3.34 -6.86 2.12
N GLY A 97 4.04 -5.79 1.73
CA GLY A 97 5.49 -5.79 1.54
C GLY A 97 6.11 -4.40 1.69
N THR A 98 7.38 -4.36 2.06
CA THR A 98 8.19 -3.13 2.07
C THR A 98 9.16 -3.12 0.90
N PHE A 99 9.13 -2.08 0.08
CA PHE A 99 9.91 -1.95 -1.14
C PHE A 99 10.97 -0.87 -0.97
N ALA A 100 12.21 -1.18 -1.35
CA ALA A 100 13.23 -0.15 -1.55
C ALA A 100 12.86 0.69 -2.77
N VAL A 101 12.89 2.01 -2.61
CA VAL A 101 12.45 2.96 -3.65
C VAL A 101 13.40 4.14 -3.79
N THR A 102 13.26 4.84 -4.91
CA THR A 102 13.90 6.13 -5.17
C THR A 102 12.83 7.18 -5.43
N ALA A 103 13.15 8.44 -5.12
CA ALA A 103 12.26 9.57 -5.35
C ALA A 103 11.83 9.65 -6.82
N GLY A 104 10.55 9.90 -7.05
CA GLY A 104 9.96 9.98 -8.39
C GLY A 104 9.50 8.64 -8.98
N GLN A 105 9.81 7.50 -8.36
CA GLN A 105 9.19 6.23 -8.75
C GLN A 105 7.67 6.28 -8.57
N VAL A 106 6.94 5.58 -9.43
CA VAL A 106 5.47 5.59 -9.44
C VAL A 106 4.93 4.20 -9.10
N PHE A 107 4.04 4.17 -8.12
CA PHE A 107 3.13 3.05 -7.91
C PHE A 107 1.82 3.32 -8.63
N THR A 108 1.35 2.36 -9.43
CA THR A 108 -0.03 2.34 -9.94
C THR A 108 -0.84 1.45 -9.03
N ILE A 109 -1.91 1.99 -8.45
CA ILE A 109 -2.68 1.40 -7.36
C ILE A 109 -4.12 1.18 -7.82
N ILE A 110 -4.62 -0.03 -7.59
CA ILE A 110 -6.01 -0.40 -7.88
C ILE A 110 -6.58 -1.05 -6.64
N ALA A 111 -7.68 -0.49 -6.13
CA ALA A 111 -8.49 -1.12 -5.09
C ALA A 111 -9.63 -1.88 -5.76
N GLY A 112 -9.89 -3.09 -5.28
CA GLY A 112 -10.99 -3.93 -5.76
C GLY A 112 -12.35 -3.42 -5.30
N GLU A 113 -13.37 -3.76 -6.07
CA GLU A 113 -14.78 -3.57 -5.77
C GLU A 113 -15.33 -4.82 -5.10
N ALA A 114 -16.11 -4.63 -4.03
CA ALA A 114 -17.03 -5.65 -3.58
C ALA A 114 -18.24 -5.58 -4.50
N PRO A 115 -18.61 -6.68 -5.18
CA PRO A 115 -19.76 -6.67 -6.07
C PRO A 115 -21.03 -6.34 -5.28
N PRO A 116 -22.05 -5.80 -5.96
CA PRO A 116 -23.37 -5.69 -5.35
C PRO A 116 -23.84 -7.07 -4.88
N GLY A 117 -24.59 -7.10 -3.78
CA GLY A 117 -25.28 -8.32 -3.37
C GLY A 117 -26.26 -8.79 -4.46
N GLY A 118 -26.48 -10.10 -4.53
CA GLY A 118 -27.54 -10.68 -5.34
C GLY A 118 -28.76 -11.02 -4.47
N ASP A 119 -29.90 -11.26 -5.11
CA ASP A 119 -31.12 -11.65 -4.41
C ASP A 119 -31.00 -13.09 -3.83
N LEU A 120 -30.20 -13.95 -4.47
CA LEU A 120 -29.97 -15.34 -4.04
C LEU A 120 -28.48 -15.69 -3.97
N GLU A 121 -27.72 -15.36 -5.02
CA GLU A 121 -26.27 -15.66 -5.10
C GLU A 121 -25.48 -14.44 -5.53
N ALA A 122 -24.24 -14.32 -5.06
CA ALA A 122 -23.41 -13.15 -5.35
C ALA A 122 -22.09 -13.44 -6.07
N GLY A 123 -21.56 -12.44 -6.76
CA GLY A 123 -20.28 -12.52 -7.45
C GLY A 123 -19.08 -12.47 -6.49
N GLY A 124 -17.91 -12.83 -7.01
CA GLY A 124 -16.65 -12.73 -6.28
C GLY A 124 -16.11 -11.29 -6.22
N GLY A 125 -15.37 -10.98 -5.16
CA GLY A 125 -14.69 -9.71 -4.95
C GLY A 125 -13.51 -9.51 -5.90
N GLY A 126 -13.28 -8.26 -6.31
CA GLY A 126 -12.09 -7.90 -7.09
C GLY A 126 -10.81 -7.86 -6.24
N ALA A 127 -9.67 -8.17 -6.86
CA ALA A 127 -8.36 -8.08 -6.19
C ALA A 127 -7.90 -6.63 -6.03
N SER A 128 -7.21 -6.33 -4.93
CA SER A 128 -6.56 -5.02 -4.71
C SER A 128 -5.06 -5.16 -4.77
N GLY A 129 -4.36 -4.21 -5.36
CA GLY A 129 -2.90 -4.28 -5.42
C GLY A 129 -2.24 -3.04 -5.99
N ALA A 130 -0.93 -3.14 -6.13
CA ALA A 130 -0.11 -2.10 -6.70
C ALA A 130 0.97 -2.68 -7.63
N TYR A 131 1.21 -1.96 -8.72
CA TYR A 131 2.37 -2.12 -9.58
C TYR A 131 3.43 -1.08 -9.20
N LEU A 132 4.70 -1.48 -9.15
CA LEU A 132 5.84 -0.57 -9.05
C LEU A 132 6.59 -0.60 -10.38
N ALA A 133 6.64 0.54 -11.08
CA ALA A 133 7.27 0.62 -12.42
C ALA A 133 6.81 -0.49 -13.38
N ALA A 134 5.49 -0.73 -13.43
CA ALA A 134 4.80 -1.76 -14.22
C ALA A 134 5.05 -3.24 -13.82
N ALA A 135 5.88 -3.53 -12.82
CA ALA A 135 5.97 -4.86 -12.22
C ALA A 135 4.96 -5.01 -11.08
N LEU A 136 4.28 -6.16 -10.98
CA LEU A 136 3.34 -6.44 -9.90
C LEU A 136 4.09 -6.47 -8.56
N ALA A 137 3.82 -5.51 -7.69
CA ALA A 137 4.53 -5.37 -6.41
C ALA A 137 3.81 -6.13 -5.31
N VAL A 138 2.51 -5.93 -5.17
CA VAL A 138 1.66 -6.63 -4.19
C VAL A 138 0.25 -6.74 -4.71
N ILE A 139 -0.41 -7.86 -4.40
CA ILE A 139 -1.83 -8.07 -4.68
C ILE A 139 -2.44 -8.96 -3.60
N ALA A 140 -3.61 -8.55 -3.13
CA ALA A 140 -4.43 -9.29 -2.19
C ALA A 140 -5.70 -9.78 -2.89
N GLY A 141 -5.96 -11.07 -2.78
CA GLY A 141 -7.10 -11.71 -3.42
C GLY A 141 -8.44 -11.25 -2.88
N GLY A 142 -9.44 -11.19 -3.77
CA GLY A 142 -10.82 -10.96 -3.36
C GLY A 142 -11.44 -12.18 -2.69
N GLY A 143 -12.50 -11.97 -1.90
CA GLY A 143 -13.32 -13.08 -1.40
C GLY A 143 -14.19 -13.70 -2.50
N GLY A 144 -14.55 -14.98 -2.37
CA GLY A 144 -15.61 -15.60 -3.17
C GLY A 144 -16.98 -15.08 -2.77
N GLY A 145 -17.93 -15.07 -3.71
CA GLY A 145 -19.33 -14.81 -3.42
C GLY A 145 -19.93 -15.85 -2.48
N ASP A 146 -21.09 -15.58 -1.94
CA ASP A 146 -21.84 -16.55 -1.16
C ASP A 146 -22.63 -17.53 -2.02
N ASP A 147 -23.17 -18.54 -1.35
CA ASP A 147 -24.04 -19.58 -1.89
C ASP A 147 -25.27 -19.72 -0.98
N ASN A 148 -26.47 -20.03 -1.51
CA ASN A 148 -27.64 -20.29 -0.67
C ASN A 148 -27.48 -21.47 0.31
N THR A 149 -26.48 -22.34 0.12
CA THR A 149 -26.11 -23.43 1.03
C THR A 149 -24.93 -23.10 1.94
N GLY A 150 -24.24 -21.97 1.74
CA GLY A 150 -23.28 -21.48 2.73
C GLY A 150 -22.38 -20.30 2.33
N ALA A 151 -21.44 -20.02 3.24
CA ALA A 151 -20.58 -18.85 3.16
C ALA A 151 -19.47 -18.95 2.09
N GLY A 152 -19.23 -17.84 1.38
CA GLY A 152 -18.13 -17.72 0.42
C GLY A 152 -16.74 -17.88 1.04
N GLY A 153 -15.81 -18.42 0.26
CA GLY A 153 -14.41 -18.61 0.65
C GLY A 153 -13.65 -17.28 0.78
N GLY A 154 -12.94 -17.07 1.88
CA GLY A 154 -12.06 -15.92 2.05
C GLY A 154 -10.87 -15.97 1.09
N GLY A 155 -10.33 -14.80 0.72
CA GLY A 155 -9.10 -14.74 -0.08
C GLY A 155 -7.96 -15.49 0.61
N THR A 156 -7.09 -16.16 -0.14
CA THR A 156 -6.08 -17.06 0.42
C THR A 156 -4.77 -16.33 0.73
N ALA A 157 -4.02 -16.87 1.70
CA ALA A 157 -2.65 -16.42 2.03
C ALA A 157 -1.58 -17.09 1.15
N THR A 158 -1.93 -17.52 -0.06
CA THR A 158 -1.03 -18.23 -0.98
C THR A 158 -1.15 -17.65 -2.39
N ASN A 159 -0.20 -17.95 -3.27
CA ASN A 159 -0.29 -17.56 -4.68
C ASN A 159 -1.43 -18.26 -5.45
N ASN A 160 -2.18 -19.17 -4.84
CA ASN A 160 -3.23 -19.95 -5.50
C ASN A 160 -4.60 -19.54 -4.96
N GLY A 161 -5.61 -19.60 -5.82
CA GLY A 161 -7.01 -19.46 -5.43
C GLY A 161 -7.48 -20.64 -4.62
N GLY A 162 -8.54 -20.43 -3.85
CA GLY A 162 -9.31 -21.50 -3.23
C GLY A 162 -10.19 -22.20 -4.27
N ASN A 163 -10.47 -23.47 -4.03
CA ASN A 163 -11.46 -24.20 -4.81
C ASN A 163 -12.87 -23.80 -4.37
N GLY A 164 -13.80 -23.79 -5.32
CA GLY A 164 -15.23 -23.73 -5.11
C GLY A 164 -15.77 -25.10 -4.70
N GLY A 165 -15.95 -25.33 -3.39
CA GLY A 165 -16.47 -26.57 -2.82
C GLY A 165 -15.77 -27.88 -3.19
N ASN A 166 -16.50 -28.99 -3.06
CA ASN A 166 -16.06 -30.34 -3.43
C ASN A 166 -16.61 -30.66 -4.83
N PRO A 167 -15.80 -31.13 -5.80
CA PRO A 167 -16.24 -31.48 -7.16
C PRO A 167 -17.30 -32.62 -7.24
N ALA A 168 -17.87 -33.05 -6.12
CA ALA A 168 -18.90 -34.09 -6.05
C ALA A 168 -20.28 -33.57 -5.57
N GLY A 169 -20.46 -32.23 -5.52
CA GLY A 169 -21.66 -31.58 -4.98
C GLY A 169 -22.77 -31.29 -5.99
N GLY A 170 -22.41 -30.96 -7.24
CA GLY A 170 -23.38 -30.67 -8.30
C GLY A 170 -23.64 -31.87 -9.23
N ASP A 171 -24.48 -31.65 -10.24
CA ASP A 171 -24.81 -32.65 -11.27
C ASP A 171 -23.57 -33.09 -12.08
N CYS A 172 -22.48 -32.32 -11.97
CA CYS A 172 -21.20 -32.52 -12.63
C CYS A 172 -20.02 -32.80 -11.67
N THR A 173 -19.12 -33.70 -12.10
CA THR A 173 -18.00 -34.22 -11.29
C THR A 173 -16.68 -33.44 -11.42
N LEU A 174 -16.67 -32.37 -12.22
CA LEU A 174 -15.49 -31.58 -12.57
C LEU A 174 -15.83 -30.08 -12.55
N GLY A 175 -14.84 -29.25 -12.18
CA GLY A 175 -14.99 -27.79 -12.09
C GLY A 175 -14.63 -27.25 -10.71
N GLY A 176 -14.75 -25.94 -10.56
CA GLY A 176 -14.56 -25.22 -9.31
C GLY A 176 -13.11 -25.21 -8.81
N LEU A 177 -12.11 -25.54 -9.61
CA LEU A 177 -10.72 -25.46 -9.16
C LEU A 177 -10.23 -24.01 -9.10
N GLY A 178 -9.52 -23.69 -8.01
CA GLY A 178 -8.82 -22.43 -7.87
C GLY A 178 -7.63 -22.34 -8.83
N GLY A 179 -7.38 -21.14 -9.34
CA GLY A 179 -6.26 -20.85 -10.21
C GLY A 179 -4.92 -21.03 -9.50
N THR A 180 -3.95 -21.63 -10.20
CA THR A 180 -2.61 -21.86 -9.66
C THR A 180 -1.59 -20.92 -10.30
N GLY A 181 -0.67 -20.38 -9.50
CA GLY A 181 0.47 -19.61 -10.02
C GLY A 181 0.11 -18.42 -10.92
N GLY A 182 -1.02 -17.77 -10.67
CA GLY A 182 -1.51 -16.66 -11.48
C GLY A 182 -2.51 -17.04 -12.56
N ALA A 183 -2.86 -18.31 -12.76
CA ALA A 183 -3.98 -18.68 -13.64
C ALA A 183 -5.33 -18.20 -13.06
N GLY A 184 -6.32 -17.96 -13.91
CA GLY A 184 -7.71 -17.78 -13.47
C GLY A 184 -8.29 -19.07 -12.87
N GLY A 185 -9.33 -18.94 -12.06
CA GLY A 185 -10.08 -20.08 -11.54
C GLY A 185 -10.98 -20.70 -12.60
N GLU A 186 -11.32 -21.97 -12.42
CA GLU A 186 -12.33 -22.64 -13.24
C GLU A 186 -13.73 -22.17 -12.87
N ASN A 187 -14.66 -22.27 -13.83
CA ASN A 187 -16.09 -22.21 -13.53
C ASN A 187 -16.52 -23.42 -12.70
N GLY A 188 -17.62 -23.30 -11.96
CA GLY A 188 -18.08 -24.28 -10.98
C GLY A 188 -18.37 -25.65 -11.57
N GLU A 189 -18.92 -25.69 -12.78
CA GLU A 189 -19.35 -26.93 -13.43
C GLU A 189 -18.78 -27.06 -14.84
N LEU A 190 -17.98 -28.10 -15.06
CA LEU A 190 -17.41 -28.44 -16.35
C LEU A 190 -18.07 -29.71 -16.90
N GLY A 191 -18.67 -29.58 -18.08
CA GLY A 191 -19.27 -30.71 -18.79
C GLY A 191 -18.27 -31.82 -19.07
N SER A 192 -18.72 -33.07 -18.92
CA SER A 192 -17.95 -34.26 -19.26
C SER A 192 -18.53 -34.92 -20.52
N PRO A 193 -17.70 -35.44 -21.46
CA PRO A 193 -18.19 -36.15 -22.64
C PRO A 193 -18.97 -37.44 -22.30
N THR A 194 -18.95 -37.90 -21.05
CA THR A 194 -19.62 -39.11 -20.58
C THR A 194 -20.81 -38.84 -19.64
N GLN A 195 -21.08 -37.59 -19.27
CA GLN A 195 -22.16 -37.22 -18.35
C GLN A 195 -22.95 -36.06 -18.93
N ALA A 196 -24.26 -36.26 -19.12
CA ALA A 196 -25.17 -35.19 -19.49
C ALA A 196 -25.45 -34.35 -18.23
N CYS A 197 -24.53 -33.46 -17.87
CA CYS A 197 -24.79 -32.43 -16.87
C CYS A 197 -25.43 -31.22 -17.54
N GLN A 198 -26.19 -30.46 -16.78
CA GLN A 198 -26.52 -29.09 -17.15
C GLN A 198 -25.25 -28.24 -17.02
N THR A 199 -24.56 -28.00 -18.13
CA THR A 199 -23.46 -27.05 -18.17
C THR A 199 -24.05 -25.63 -18.28
N GLY A 200 -23.68 -24.73 -17.39
CA GLY A 200 -24.24 -23.37 -17.39
C GLY A 200 -24.59 -22.80 -16.02
N ASP A 201 -24.77 -23.73 -15.08
CA ASP A 201 -25.47 -23.53 -13.82
C ASP A 201 -24.48 -23.19 -12.67
N GLY A 202 -23.20 -23.54 -12.84
CA GLY A 202 -22.13 -23.15 -11.92
C GLY A 202 -21.70 -21.68 -11.97
N GLY A 203 -21.22 -21.16 -10.86
CA GLY A 203 -20.61 -19.84 -10.75
C GLY A 203 -19.34 -19.73 -11.57
N ALA A 204 -18.95 -18.52 -11.96
CA ALA A 204 -17.78 -18.32 -12.79
C ALA A 204 -16.49 -18.17 -11.96
N GLY A 205 -15.36 -18.54 -12.56
CA GLY A 205 -14.05 -18.42 -11.92
C GLY A 205 -13.55 -16.98 -11.83
N GLY A 206 -12.73 -16.69 -10.82
CA GLY A 206 -12.05 -15.41 -10.69
C GLY A 206 -10.93 -15.24 -11.73
N GLY A 207 -10.62 -13.99 -12.08
CA GLY A 207 -9.53 -13.66 -12.98
C GLY A 207 -8.14 -13.89 -12.37
N GLY A 208 -7.20 -14.35 -13.17
CA GLY A 208 -5.78 -14.50 -12.83
C GLY A 208 -4.89 -13.53 -13.60
N PHE A 209 -3.60 -13.53 -13.29
CA PHE A 209 -2.60 -12.75 -14.02
C PHE A 209 -2.34 -13.29 -15.42
N ASN A 210 -2.38 -14.61 -15.58
CA ASN A 210 -2.03 -15.30 -16.82
C ASN A 210 -3.25 -15.62 -17.70
N SER A 211 -4.47 -15.57 -17.14
CA SER A 211 -5.71 -15.83 -17.87
C SER A 211 -6.91 -15.19 -17.18
N ALA A 212 -7.99 -14.98 -17.93
CA ALA A 212 -9.30 -14.73 -17.34
C ALA A 212 -9.79 -15.97 -16.56
N GLY A 213 -10.83 -15.79 -15.76
CA GLY A 213 -11.54 -16.90 -15.11
C GLY A 213 -12.38 -17.69 -16.11
N GLY A 214 -12.65 -18.95 -15.78
CA GLY A 214 -13.58 -19.80 -16.50
C GLY A 214 -14.98 -19.19 -16.50
N SER A 215 -15.61 -19.18 -17.66
CA SER A 215 -17.01 -18.76 -17.83
C SER A 215 -17.88 -20.00 -17.92
N SER A 216 -19.08 -19.94 -17.35
CA SER A 216 -20.09 -20.99 -17.49
C SER A 216 -20.95 -20.79 -18.75
N ASP A 217 -20.69 -19.76 -19.55
CA ASP A 217 -21.37 -19.51 -20.82
C ASP A 217 -21.25 -20.74 -21.75
N ASP A 218 -22.38 -21.44 -21.91
CA ASP A 218 -22.42 -22.76 -22.50
C ASP A 218 -22.16 -22.72 -24.02
N VAL A 219 -21.19 -23.54 -24.44
CA VAL A 219 -20.84 -23.76 -25.85
C VAL A 219 -21.80 -24.80 -26.44
N ALA A 220 -23.08 -24.47 -26.56
CA ALA A 220 -24.01 -25.17 -27.47
C ALA A 220 -25.24 -24.31 -27.78
N ALA A 221 -25.20 -23.66 -28.95
CA ALA A 221 -26.24 -22.80 -29.52
C ALA A 221 -27.58 -23.51 -29.86
N THR A 222 -28.03 -24.48 -29.08
CA THR A 222 -29.27 -25.25 -29.34
C THR A 222 -30.37 -25.09 -28.28
N ALA A 223 -30.12 -24.41 -27.15
CA ALA A 223 -31.15 -24.03 -26.18
C ALA A 223 -31.19 -22.50 -26.00
N PRO A 224 -32.27 -21.78 -26.38
CA PRO A 224 -32.27 -20.31 -26.38
C PRO A 224 -32.44 -19.63 -25.01
N ALA A 225 -32.34 -20.35 -23.89
CA ALA A 225 -32.96 -19.92 -22.64
C ALA A 225 -32.00 -19.57 -21.48
N HIS A 226 -30.83 -20.20 -21.36
CA HIS A 226 -29.90 -19.96 -20.23
C HIS A 226 -28.51 -19.55 -20.72
N ARG A 227 -28.00 -18.43 -20.22
CA ARG A 227 -26.58 -18.03 -20.41
C ARG A 227 -25.96 -17.91 -19.03
N GLY A 228 -25.00 -18.79 -18.74
CA GLY A 228 -24.27 -18.80 -17.48
C GLY A 228 -23.42 -17.55 -17.26
N PRO A 229 -22.94 -17.32 -16.03
CA PRO A 229 -22.07 -16.19 -15.72
C PRO A 229 -20.74 -16.27 -16.47
N SER A 230 -20.13 -15.10 -16.71
CA SER A 230 -18.77 -15.04 -17.27
C SER A 230 -17.71 -14.89 -16.18
N GLY A 231 -16.50 -15.36 -16.50
CA GLY A 231 -15.35 -15.32 -15.60
C GLY A 231 -14.81 -13.92 -15.41
N GLY A 232 -14.11 -13.72 -14.29
CA GLY A 232 -13.45 -12.46 -13.98
C GLY A 232 -12.36 -12.12 -14.99
N GLY A 233 -12.23 -10.84 -15.32
CA GLY A 233 -11.22 -10.36 -16.26
C GLY A 233 -9.79 -10.65 -15.78
N GLN A 234 -8.92 -11.00 -16.74
CA GLN A 234 -7.49 -11.16 -16.51
C GLN A 234 -6.87 -9.90 -15.91
N CYS A 235 -5.89 -10.06 -15.03
CA CYS A 235 -5.28 -8.93 -14.35
C CYS A 235 -4.71 -7.89 -15.32
N SER A 236 -4.90 -6.61 -15.00
CA SER A 236 -4.46 -5.50 -15.84
C SER A 236 -4.05 -4.30 -14.99
N ILE A 237 -3.01 -3.59 -15.44
CA ILE A 237 -2.59 -2.32 -14.84
C ILE A 237 -3.61 -1.20 -15.04
N ALA A 238 -4.52 -1.36 -16.02
CA ALA A 238 -5.67 -0.47 -16.22
C ALA A 238 -6.88 -0.87 -15.36
N GLY A 239 -6.78 -1.99 -14.64
CA GLY A 239 -7.90 -2.66 -13.99
C GLY A 239 -8.60 -3.65 -14.92
N ALA A 240 -9.29 -4.60 -14.30
CA ALA A 240 -9.97 -5.70 -14.93
C ALA A 240 -11.44 -5.69 -14.48
N ALA A 241 -12.35 -5.81 -15.44
CA ALA A 241 -13.77 -5.95 -15.15
C ALA A 241 -14.04 -7.26 -14.41
N GLY A 242 -15.03 -7.23 -13.51
CA GLY A 242 -15.61 -8.47 -13.00
C GLY A 242 -16.43 -9.19 -14.06
N GLY A 243 -16.69 -10.46 -13.81
CA GLY A 243 -17.55 -11.30 -14.63
C GLY A 243 -18.99 -10.78 -14.69
N THR A 244 -19.67 -11.05 -15.79
CA THR A 244 -21.10 -10.76 -15.94
C THR A 244 -21.94 -11.79 -15.18
N ALA A 245 -23.09 -11.35 -14.70
CA ALA A 245 -24.13 -12.21 -14.16
C ALA A 245 -24.64 -13.21 -15.20
N GLY A 246 -25.09 -14.37 -14.75
CA GLY A 246 -25.95 -15.26 -15.53
C GLY A 246 -27.28 -14.59 -15.88
N LEU A 247 -27.83 -14.93 -17.04
CA LEU A 247 -29.13 -14.43 -17.50
C LEU A 247 -30.24 -15.41 -17.16
N ARG A 248 -31.38 -14.84 -16.73
CA ARG A 248 -32.65 -15.51 -16.40
C ARG A 248 -33.03 -16.72 -17.24
N ASP A 249 -33.56 -17.73 -16.55
CA ASP A 249 -34.53 -18.67 -17.14
C ASP A 249 -35.81 -17.91 -17.52
N PRO A 250 -36.28 -17.95 -18.77
CA PRO A 250 -37.57 -17.37 -19.16
C PRO A 250 -38.77 -18.02 -18.45
N THR A 251 -38.61 -19.20 -17.82
CA THR A 251 -39.72 -20.02 -17.33
C THR A 251 -40.05 -19.84 -15.85
N ASP A 252 -39.20 -19.17 -15.06
CA ASP A 252 -39.25 -19.27 -13.60
C ASP A 252 -39.50 -17.95 -12.85
N GLY A 253 -39.49 -16.81 -13.56
CA GLY A 253 -39.89 -15.50 -13.03
C GLY A 253 -38.92 -14.86 -12.02
N THR A 254 -37.68 -15.35 -11.87
CA THR A 254 -36.70 -14.80 -10.92
C THR A 254 -35.77 -13.73 -11.50
N SER A 255 -34.93 -13.11 -10.66
CA SER A 255 -33.95 -12.06 -10.99
C SER A 255 -32.72 -12.61 -11.73
N ASP A 256 -31.93 -11.71 -12.35
CA ASP A 256 -30.63 -12.06 -12.94
C ASP A 256 -29.61 -12.36 -11.80
N GLY A 257 -28.55 -13.13 -12.09
CA GLY A 257 -27.45 -13.34 -11.13
C GLY A 257 -26.69 -12.05 -10.81
N ALA A 258 -25.59 -12.15 -10.07
CA ALA A 258 -24.76 -10.99 -9.72
C ALA A 258 -23.47 -10.94 -10.55
N ARG A 259 -23.03 -9.71 -10.86
CA ARG A 259 -21.72 -9.50 -11.48
C ARG A 259 -20.61 -9.67 -10.45
N GLY A 260 -19.42 -10.07 -10.91
CA GLY A 260 -18.21 -10.00 -10.11
C GLY A 260 -17.70 -8.56 -9.93
N GLY A 261 -16.86 -8.36 -8.93
CA GLY A 261 -16.25 -7.06 -8.64
C GLY A 261 -15.11 -6.71 -9.60
N PHE A 262 -15.01 -5.44 -9.98
CA PHE A 262 -13.83 -4.88 -10.62
C PHE A 262 -12.59 -4.97 -9.72
N GLY A 263 -11.40 -5.11 -10.27
CA GLY A 263 -10.17 -4.98 -9.49
C GLY A 263 -8.92 -4.97 -10.33
N LEU A 264 -7.77 -5.18 -9.70
CA LEU A 264 -6.54 -5.46 -10.44
C LEU A 264 -6.71 -6.74 -11.28
N CYS A 265 -7.46 -7.70 -10.75
CA CYS A 265 -8.05 -8.86 -11.43
C CYS A 265 -9.52 -8.92 -11.04
N GLY A 266 -10.40 -9.24 -11.98
CA GLY A 266 -11.84 -9.26 -11.73
C GLY A 266 -12.28 -10.49 -10.94
N GLY A 267 -13.32 -10.37 -10.12
CA GLY A 267 -14.04 -11.52 -9.57
C GLY A 267 -14.96 -12.16 -10.62
N GLY A 268 -15.33 -13.42 -10.46
CA GLY A 268 -16.30 -14.12 -11.30
C GLY A 268 -17.74 -13.69 -11.02
N GLY A 269 -18.62 -13.81 -12.01
CA GLY A 269 -20.06 -13.64 -11.84
C GLY A 269 -20.71 -14.86 -11.18
N SER A 270 -21.93 -14.66 -10.68
CA SER A 270 -22.80 -15.72 -10.17
C SER A 270 -23.98 -15.98 -11.10
N ASP A 271 -24.52 -17.18 -10.98
CA ASP A 271 -25.84 -17.53 -11.49
C ASP A 271 -26.95 -17.00 -10.54
N HIS A 272 -28.23 -17.05 -10.94
CA HIS A 272 -29.36 -16.61 -10.12
C HIS A 272 -29.84 -17.64 -9.09
N ARG A 273 -29.44 -18.92 -9.13
CA ARG A 273 -29.98 -19.96 -8.22
C ARG A 273 -29.00 -20.98 -7.68
N GLU A 274 -27.88 -21.17 -8.36
CA GLU A 274 -27.10 -22.38 -8.13
C GLU A 274 -25.81 -22.12 -7.37
N SER A 275 -25.10 -21.02 -7.66
CA SER A 275 -23.83 -20.74 -6.99
C SER A 275 -23.19 -19.37 -7.28
N GLY A 276 -22.34 -18.95 -6.33
CA GLY A 276 -21.58 -17.70 -6.39
C GLY A 276 -20.26 -17.74 -7.19
N GLY A 277 -19.75 -16.55 -7.48
CA GLY A 277 -18.52 -16.36 -8.28
C GLY A 277 -17.22 -16.40 -7.47
N GLY A 278 -16.13 -16.85 -8.10
CA GLY A 278 -14.80 -16.91 -7.47
C GLY A 278 -14.10 -15.54 -7.32
N GLY A 279 -13.30 -15.37 -6.27
CA GLY A 279 -12.58 -14.12 -5.99
C GLY A 279 -11.39 -13.85 -6.92
N GLY A 280 -11.05 -12.59 -7.16
CA GLY A 280 -9.97 -12.18 -8.06
C GLY A 280 -8.54 -12.37 -7.52
N TYR A 281 -7.60 -12.51 -8.48
CA TYR A 281 -6.18 -12.92 -8.46
C TYR A 281 -5.96 -14.41 -8.20
N SER A 282 -5.16 -15.05 -9.07
CA SER A 282 -5.02 -16.51 -9.15
C SER A 282 -6.36 -17.19 -8.93
N GLY A 283 -7.36 -16.78 -9.70
CA GLY A 283 -8.72 -16.61 -9.19
C GLY A 283 -9.32 -17.83 -8.48
N GLY A 284 -10.19 -17.58 -7.52
CA GLY A 284 -10.95 -18.65 -6.89
C GLY A 284 -11.82 -19.39 -7.90
N GLY A 285 -12.03 -20.69 -7.68
CA GLY A 285 -13.01 -21.44 -8.47
C GLY A 285 -14.43 -20.96 -8.19
N GLY A 286 -15.28 -20.94 -9.22
CA GLY A 286 -16.71 -20.77 -9.02
C GLY A 286 -17.29 -21.92 -8.19
N GLY A 287 -18.36 -21.67 -7.44
CA GLY A 287 -19.09 -22.75 -6.78
C GLY A 287 -19.78 -23.65 -7.81
N PRO A 288 -19.75 -24.99 -7.67
CA PRO A 288 -20.79 -25.84 -8.25
C PRO A 288 -22.10 -25.69 -7.44
N GLU A 289 -23.21 -26.25 -7.93
CA GLU A 289 -24.50 -26.22 -7.21
C GLU A 289 -24.33 -26.65 -5.73
N GLY A 290 -24.80 -25.79 -4.81
CA GLY A 290 -24.79 -26.07 -3.37
C GLY A 290 -23.39 -26.15 -2.75
N ALA A 291 -22.44 -25.42 -3.31
CA ALA A 291 -21.05 -25.44 -2.89
C ALA A 291 -20.40 -24.06 -2.88
N LEU A 292 -19.50 -23.88 -1.93
CA LEU A 292 -18.97 -22.58 -1.53
C LEU A 292 -17.92 -22.07 -2.53
N PRO A 293 -18.09 -20.90 -3.16
CA PRO A 293 -17.11 -20.33 -4.09
C PRO A 293 -15.75 -20.05 -3.44
N GLY A 294 -14.69 -20.22 -4.21
CA GLY A 294 -13.32 -19.99 -3.74
C GLY A 294 -12.94 -18.52 -3.67
N GLY A 295 -12.13 -18.13 -2.66
CA GLY A 295 -11.45 -16.84 -2.65
C GLY A 295 -10.23 -16.80 -3.57
N GLY A 296 -9.83 -15.62 -4.02
CA GLY A 296 -8.62 -15.43 -4.83
C GLY A 296 -7.34 -15.62 -4.02
N GLY A 297 -6.24 -15.96 -4.70
CA GLY A 297 -4.91 -15.98 -4.11
C GLY A 297 -4.37 -14.59 -3.77
N SER A 298 -3.16 -14.52 -3.23
CA SER A 298 -2.44 -13.29 -2.94
C SER A 298 -0.96 -13.42 -3.27
N PHE A 299 -0.29 -12.32 -3.58
CA PHE A 299 1.12 -12.32 -3.96
C PHE A 299 1.85 -11.06 -3.47
N VAL A 300 3.12 -11.24 -3.09
CA VAL A 300 4.06 -10.14 -2.81
C VAL A 300 5.32 -10.39 -3.63
N GLY A 301 5.75 -9.37 -4.38
CA GLY A 301 6.92 -9.42 -5.24
C GLY A 301 8.21 -9.73 -4.48
N ALA A 302 9.10 -10.48 -5.11
CA ALA A 302 10.36 -10.94 -4.50
C ALA A 302 11.30 -9.80 -4.06
N THR A 303 11.13 -8.60 -4.59
CA THR A 303 11.90 -7.41 -4.17
C THR A 303 11.44 -6.82 -2.84
N ALA A 304 10.33 -7.30 -2.28
CA ALA A 304 9.84 -6.85 -0.99
C ALA A 304 10.64 -7.45 0.16
N THR A 305 10.98 -6.61 1.14
CA THR A 305 11.35 -7.08 2.48
C THR A 305 10.09 -7.25 3.34
N THR A 306 10.15 -8.18 4.30
CA THR A 306 9.06 -8.49 5.24
C THR A 306 7.70 -8.76 4.58
N PRO A 307 7.63 -9.67 3.58
CA PRO A 307 6.36 -10.00 2.96
C PRO A 307 5.44 -10.71 3.96
N THR A 308 4.18 -10.30 4.04
CA THR A 308 3.16 -11.00 4.84
C THR A 308 1.89 -11.16 4.03
N LEU A 309 1.31 -12.36 4.08
CA LEU A 309 0.01 -12.70 3.52
C LEU A 309 -0.90 -13.17 4.66
N THR A 310 -2.11 -12.64 4.72
CA THR A 310 -3.13 -13.04 5.69
C THR A 310 -4.39 -13.39 4.92
N ALA A 311 -4.92 -14.59 5.17
CA ALA A 311 -6.15 -15.03 4.53
C ALA A 311 -7.35 -14.23 5.06
N GLY A 312 -8.33 -14.00 4.19
CA GLY A 312 -9.65 -13.58 4.59
C GLY A 312 -10.40 -14.71 5.28
N THR A 313 -11.39 -14.36 6.09
CA THR A 313 -12.29 -15.33 6.72
C THR A 313 -13.38 -15.76 5.75
N ASN A 314 -13.66 -17.07 5.69
CA ASN A 314 -14.86 -17.59 5.03
C ASN A 314 -16.10 -17.00 5.71
N GLY A 315 -17.06 -16.50 4.94
CA GLY A 315 -18.30 -15.92 5.49
C GLY A 315 -18.13 -14.67 6.37
N GLY A 316 -17.00 -13.96 6.24
CA GLY A 316 -16.75 -12.73 6.99
C GLY A 316 -16.77 -11.47 6.12
N GLY A 317 -17.25 -11.58 4.88
CA GLY A 317 -17.49 -10.46 3.99
C GLY A 317 -18.61 -9.59 4.53
N SER A 318 -18.45 -8.27 4.42
CA SER A 318 -19.49 -7.32 4.81
C SER A 318 -19.72 -6.29 3.71
N GLY A 319 -19.51 -6.69 2.44
CA GLY A 319 -19.59 -5.81 1.27
C GLY A 319 -18.50 -4.72 1.24
N ARG A 320 -17.34 -4.94 1.89
CA ARG A 320 -16.27 -3.93 1.89
C ARG A 320 -15.49 -3.98 0.58
N ASN A 321 -15.46 -2.83 -0.08
CA ASN A 321 -14.48 -2.57 -1.12
C ASN A 321 -13.06 -2.77 -0.58
N GLY A 322 -12.19 -3.18 -1.49
CA GLY A 322 -10.77 -3.29 -1.24
C GLY A 322 -10.12 -1.94 -0.98
N SER A 323 -8.87 -1.99 -0.51
CA SER A 323 -8.07 -0.78 -0.30
C SER A 323 -6.59 -1.06 -0.42
N VAL A 324 -5.82 -0.01 -0.69
CA VAL A 324 -4.36 -0.06 -0.65
C VAL A 324 -3.89 1.09 0.24
N ARG A 325 -3.08 0.76 1.24
CA ARG A 325 -2.47 1.73 2.15
C ARG A 325 -0.97 1.80 1.90
N VAL A 326 -0.49 3.02 1.72
CA VAL A 326 0.93 3.34 1.48
C VAL A 326 1.49 4.00 2.73
N CYS A 327 2.54 3.41 3.29
CA CYS A 327 3.19 3.87 4.50
C CYS A 327 4.66 4.19 4.20
N TYR A 328 5.17 5.34 4.64
CA TYR A 328 6.58 5.70 4.49
C TYR A 328 7.05 6.65 5.60
N THR A 329 8.37 6.85 5.66
CA THR A 329 8.97 7.87 6.53
C THR A 329 9.52 8.99 5.68
N THR A 330 9.20 10.22 6.05
CA THR A 330 9.90 11.40 5.55
C THR A 330 11.14 11.64 6.38
N ARG A 331 12.23 12.11 5.77
CA ARG A 331 13.43 12.54 6.49
C ARG A 331 13.75 13.98 6.13
N ALA A 332 14.37 14.70 7.06
CA ALA A 332 14.92 16.01 6.75
C ALA A 332 16.18 15.84 5.90
N ASN A 333 16.37 16.75 4.95
CA ASN A 333 17.57 16.80 4.11
C ASN A 333 18.38 18.03 4.53
N LEU A 334 19.34 17.82 5.42
CA LEU A 334 20.15 18.89 5.99
C LEU A 334 21.42 19.11 5.17
N GLY A 335 21.64 20.34 4.71
CA GLY A 335 22.89 20.79 4.11
C GLY A 335 23.59 21.80 5.00
N ILE A 336 24.91 21.74 5.09
CA ILE A 336 25.74 22.74 5.77
C ILE A 336 26.91 23.13 4.89
N THR A 337 27.20 24.41 4.80
CA THR A 337 28.42 24.95 4.17
C THR A 337 29.02 26.02 5.06
N LYS A 338 30.34 26.15 5.08
CA LYS A 338 31.06 27.24 5.72
C LYS A 338 32.10 27.75 4.74
N ASP A 339 32.03 29.02 4.41
CA ASP A 339 32.96 29.66 3.47
C ASP A 339 33.05 31.16 3.77
N ASP A 340 34.19 31.77 3.48
CA ASP A 340 34.38 33.23 3.42
C ASP A 340 34.65 33.71 1.99
N GLY A 341 34.71 32.80 1.01
CA GLY A 341 34.95 33.09 -0.40
C GLY A 341 36.38 33.55 -0.70
N VAL A 342 37.32 33.43 0.25
CA VAL A 342 38.68 33.97 0.13
C VAL A 342 39.73 32.91 0.48
N VAL A 343 40.64 32.65 -0.46
CA VAL A 343 41.67 31.60 -0.32
C VAL A 343 42.86 32.06 0.53
N THR A 344 43.17 33.36 0.56
CA THR A 344 44.34 33.92 1.26
C THR A 344 43.98 35.16 2.07
N ARG A 345 44.47 35.25 3.31
CA ARG A 345 44.24 36.40 4.20
C ARG A 345 45.54 36.92 4.78
N LEU A 346 45.60 38.23 4.98
CA LEU A 346 46.71 38.89 5.68
C LEU A 346 46.52 38.79 7.19
N THR A 347 47.61 38.58 7.93
CA THR A 347 47.63 38.68 9.39
C THR A 347 47.13 40.05 9.86
N GLY A 348 46.32 40.07 10.91
CA GLY A 348 45.72 41.28 11.45
C GLY A 348 44.45 41.74 10.71
N SER A 349 44.07 41.08 9.60
CA SER A 349 42.81 41.37 8.92
C SER A 349 41.61 40.72 9.63
N THR A 350 40.41 41.23 9.32
CA THR A 350 39.14 40.64 9.75
C THR A 350 38.59 39.74 8.63
N ALA A 351 38.27 38.50 8.98
CA ALA A 351 37.62 37.51 8.12
C ALA A 351 36.15 37.33 8.52
N THR A 352 35.29 37.10 7.53
CA THR A 352 33.86 36.90 7.72
C THR A 352 33.46 35.58 7.11
N TYR A 353 33.17 34.57 7.93
CA TYR A 353 32.72 33.26 7.47
C TYR A 353 31.20 33.16 7.58
N THR A 354 30.56 32.58 6.57
CA THR A 354 29.12 32.29 6.63
C THR A 354 28.90 30.79 6.72
N ILE A 355 28.34 30.35 7.85
CA ILE A 355 27.80 28.99 7.99
C ILE A 355 26.36 29.01 7.52
N ASN A 356 26.08 28.44 6.36
CA ASN A 356 24.74 28.30 5.82
C ASN A 356 24.22 26.88 6.08
N VAL A 357 23.14 26.77 6.84
CA VAL A 357 22.47 25.50 7.17
C VAL A 357 21.10 25.49 6.54
N THR A 358 20.79 24.48 5.75
CA THR A 358 19.55 24.34 4.98
C THR A 358 18.82 23.06 5.34
N ASN A 359 17.50 23.06 5.31
CA ASN A 359 16.67 21.87 5.34
C ASN A 359 15.83 21.81 4.05
N ALA A 360 16.28 21.05 3.06
CA ALA A 360 15.54 20.88 1.81
C ALA A 360 14.27 20.00 1.97
N GLY A 361 14.01 19.45 3.16
CA GLY A 361 12.83 18.63 3.45
C GLY A 361 12.93 17.18 2.93
N PRO A 362 11.83 16.42 2.89
CA PRO A 362 10.45 16.81 3.19
C PRO A 362 10.04 16.79 4.68
N ALA A 363 10.90 16.39 5.62
CA ALA A 363 10.57 16.49 7.06
C ALA A 363 11.21 17.73 7.71
N SER A 364 10.60 18.24 8.79
CA SER A 364 11.21 19.25 9.66
C SER A 364 12.37 18.64 10.47
N ALA A 365 13.37 19.46 10.78
CA ALA A 365 14.52 19.11 11.61
C ALA A 365 14.60 19.97 12.88
N ASN A 366 13.44 20.23 13.51
CA ASN A 366 13.36 21.00 14.74
C ASN A 366 14.29 20.41 15.83
N GLY A 367 15.10 21.26 16.45
CA GLY A 367 16.13 20.87 17.40
C GLY A 367 17.41 20.32 16.79
N ALA A 368 17.61 20.41 15.47
CA ALA A 368 18.90 20.10 14.85
C ALA A 368 20.02 20.92 15.50
N ILE A 369 21.17 20.29 15.76
CA ILE A 369 22.30 20.94 16.43
C ILE A 369 23.30 21.36 15.38
N VAL A 370 23.59 22.67 15.33
CA VAL A 370 24.71 23.22 14.57
C VAL A 370 25.88 23.45 15.52
N ARG A 371 27.06 22.98 15.14
CA ARG A 371 28.29 23.13 15.92
C ARG A 371 29.42 23.60 15.02
N ASP A 372 30.18 24.58 15.49
CA ASP A 372 31.43 25.01 14.90
C ASP A 372 32.51 24.99 15.99
N ALA A 373 33.31 23.92 16.02
CA ALA A 373 34.21 23.61 17.13
C ALA A 373 35.22 24.72 17.46
N GLY A 374 35.45 25.66 16.54
CA GLY A 374 36.42 26.74 16.70
C GLY A 374 37.85 26.20 16.78
N GLY A 375 38.74 26.94 17.43
CA GLY A 375 40.09 26.49 17.74
C GLY A 375 41.04 26.36 16.54
N VAL A 376 40.68 26.91 15.38
CA VAL A 376 41.56 26.95 14.20
C VAL A 376 42.76 27.84 14.52
N PRO A 377 44.00 27.32 14.52
CA PRO A 377 45.19 28.13 14.78
C PRO A 377 45.25 29.33 13.85
N GLY A 378 45.56 30.51 14.40
CA GLY A 378 45.65 31.74 13.61
C GLY A 378 44.30 32.38 13.26
N LEU A 379 43.19 31.93 13.85
CA LEU A 379 41.87 32.55 13.70
C LEU A 379 41.17 32.68 15.05
N ASN A 380 40.78 33.92 15.40
CA ASN A 380 40.04 34.20 16.63
C ASN A 380 38.68 34.82 16.32
N CYS A 381 37.61 34.02 16.40
CA CYS A 381 36.24 34.46 16.14
C CYS A 381 35.60 35.12 17.35
N THR A 382 35.12 36.35 17.18
CA THR A 382 34.65 37.22 18.27
C THR A 382 33.14 37.41 18.28
N THR A 383 32.48 37.34 17.12
CA THR A 383 31.02 37.49 17.01
C THR A 383 30.42 36.45 16.08
N ALA A 384 29.20 36.00 16.40
CA ALA A 384 28.36 35.20 15.51
C ALA A 384 26.95 35.79 15.48
N VAL A 385 26.44 36.04 14.28
CA VAL A 385 25.09 36.59 14.06
C VAL A 385 24.33 35.65 13.14
N CYS A 386 23.21 35.13 13.62
CA CYS A 386 22.32 34.26 12.87
C CYS A 386 21.21 35.05 12.19
N THR A 387 20.90 34.72 10.95
CA THR A 387 19.66 35.11 10.25
C THR A 387 18.91 33.86 9.83
N ALA A 388 17.58 33.92 9.76
CA ALA A 388 16.74 32.79 9.39
C ALA A 388 15.77 33.16 8.27
N THR A 389 15.49 32.21 7.38
CA THR A 389 14.49 32.29 6.30
C THR A 389 13.75 30.96 6.15
N GLY A 390 12.70 30.92 5.34
CA GLY A 390 11.93 29.69 5.09
C GLY A 390 11.25 29.15 6.35
N GLY A 391 10.86 30.02 7.29
CA GLY A 391 10.22 29.63 8.55
C GLY A 391 11.15 29.01 9.60
N ALA A 392 12.47 28.98 9.35
CA ALA A 392 13.44 28.60 10.37
C ALA A 392 13.54 29.64 11.49
N GLN A 393 14.00 29.21 12.65
CA GLN A 393 14.23 30.05 13.82
C GLN A 393 15.71 29.98 14.21
N CYS A 394 16.35 31.13 14.35
CA CYS A 394 17.71 31.20 14.86
C CYS A 394 17.79 30.73 16.31
N PRO A 395 18.92 30.15 16.73
CA PRO A 395 19.19 29.94 18.15
C PRO A 395 19.03 31.24 18.92
N GLY A 396 18.21 31.25 19.98
CA GLY A 396 17.92 32.47 20.75
C GLY A 396 16.59 33.18 20.42
N GLY A 397 15.84 32.73 19.41
CA GLY A 397 14.40 33.02 19.36
C GLY A 397 13.87 33.80 18.14
N ALA A 398 14.70 34.37 17.27
CA ALA A 398 14.15 35.13 16.15
C ALA A 398 13.75 34.27 14.95
N VAL A 399 12.64 34.66 14.35
CA VAL A 399 12.12 34.17 13.07
C VAL A 399 12.32 35.26 12.01
N ASN A 400 12.67 34.86 10.78
CA ASN A 400 12.69 35.73 9.58
C ASN A 400 13.54 37.02 9.67
N GLY A 401 14.84 36.91 9.37
CA GLY A 401 15.69 38.04 8.98
C GLY A 401 16.27 38.93 10.09
N ALA A 402 15.84 38.82 11.35
CA ALA A 402 16.50 39.54 12.44
C ALA A 402 17.86 38.89 12.75
N GLY A 403 18.93 39.68 12.73
CA GLY A 403 20.26 39.24 13.16
C GLY A 403 20.26 38.94 14.66
N VAL A 404 20.34 37.67 15.04
CA VAL A 404 20.41 37.23 16.44
C VAL A 404 21.84 36.92 16.81
N ALA A 405 22.33 37.54 17.88
CA ALA A 405 23.63 37.17 18.44
C ALA A 405 23.57 35.72 18.96
N VAL A 406 24.47 34.88 18.45
CA VAL A 406 24.68 33.52 18.95
C VAL A 406 26.01 33.54 19.73
N PRO A 407 26.02 33.19 21.02
CA PRO A 407 27.29 33.15 21.76
C PRO A 407 28.26 32.15 21.12
N ILE A 408 29.51 32.58 20.88
CA ILE A 408 30.56 31.74 20.26
C ILE A 408 30.74 30.43 21.03
N ALA A 409 30.77 30.49 22.37
CA ALA A 409 30.87 29.29 23.21
C ALA A 409 29.70 28.31 23.02
N SER A 410 28.47 28.83 22.83
CA SER A 410 27.30 27.99 22.54
C SER A 410 27.39 27.34 21.17
N LEU A 411 27.87 28.08 20.16
CA LEU A 411 28.11 27.53 18.82
C LEU A 411 29.23 26.47 18.83
N GLN A 412 30.27 26.65 19.63
CA GLN A 412 31.38 25.69 19.81
C GLN A 412 30.96 24.43 20.56
N ALA A 413 30.09 24.57 21.56
CA ALA A 413 29.48 23.45 22.27
C ALA A 413 28.42 22.71 21.42
N GLY A 414 27.83 23.41 20.44
CA GLY A 414 26.70 22.96 19.64
C GLY A 414 25.41 23.60 20.13
N VAL A 415 24.73 24.31 19.25
CA VAL A 415 23.49 25.04 19.54
C VAL A 415 22.34 24.48 18.71
N ALA A 416 21.17 24.33 19.32
CA ALA A 416 19.98 23.82 18.64
C ALA A 416 19.29 24.91 17.82
N ILE A 417 18.81 24.54 16.63
CA ILE A 417 17.90 25.32 15.78
C ILE A 417 16.48 24.97 16.24
N PRO A 418 15.75 25.85 16.96
CA PRO A 418 14.51 25.47 17.63
C PRO A 418 13.43 25.00 16.64
N THR A 419 13.24 25.77 15.57
CA THR A 419 12.29 25.48 14.49
C THR A 419 13.07 25.43 13.18
N PHE A 420 13.01 24.31 12.47
CA PHE A 420 13.72 24.11 11.22
C PHE A 420 12.85 23.32 10.22
N PRO A 421 11.82 23.98 9.66
CA PRO A 421 10.84 23.33 8.79
C PRO A 421 11.45 22.99 7.42
N THR A 422 10.66 22.36 6.55
CA THR A 422 11.04 22.17 5.15
C THR A 422 11.30 23.53 4.48
N THR A 423 12.29 23.58 3.60
CA THR A 423 12.81 24.81 2.97
C THR A 423 13.45 25.82 3.94
N GLY A 424 13.53 25.51 5.24
CA GLY A 424 14.16 26.36 6.24
C GLY A 424 15.64 26.57 5.97
N ASN A 425 16.14 27.77 6.24
CA ASN A 425 17.55 28.11 6.16
C ASN A 425 17.94 29.02 7.33
N ILE A 426 19.07 28.72 7.99
CA ILE A 426 19.77 29.67 8.83
C ILE A 426 21.17 29.98 8.29
N ALA A 427 21.57 31.25 8.34
CA ALA A 427 22.91 31.69 8.00
C ALA A 427 23.56 32.34 9.22
N ILE A 428 24.63 31.75 9.73
CA ILE A 428 25.42 32.25 10.86
C ILE A 428 26.68 32.92 10.30
N THR A 429 26.74 34.25 10.45
CA THR A 429 27.89 35.05 10.05
C THR A 429 28.85 35.19 11.23
N LEU A 430 30.05 34.66 11.08
CA LEU A 430 31.15 34.71 12.04
C LEU A 430 32.11 35.83 11.66
N THR A 431 32.45 36.69 12.62
CA THR A 431 33.53 37.67 12.45
C THR A 431 34.74 37.21 13.23
N CYS A 432 35.89 37.09 12.55
CA CYS A 432 37.11 36.56 13.13
C CYS A 432 38.32 37.43 12.80
N ASN A 433 39.25 37.54 13.73
CA ASN A 433 40.53 38.19 13.52
C ASN A 433 41.58 37.15 13.13
N VAL A 434 42.35 37.43 12.07
CA VAL A 434 43.43 36.57 11.62
C VAL A 434 44.67 36.83 12.47
N THR A 435 45.04 35.85 13.30
CA THR A 435 46.18 35.89 14.21
C THR A 435 47.35 35.01 13.76
N ALA A 436 47.24 34.39 12.58
CA ALA A 436 48.28 33.51 12.03
C ALA A 436 49.61 34.28 11.88
N THR A 437 50.71 33.65 12.27
CA THR A 437 52.06 34.19 12.13
C THR A 437 52.84 33.36 11.11
N GLY A 438 53.12 33.94 9.95
CA GLY A 438 53.84 33.31 8.84
C GLY A 438 53.71 34.19 7.58
N PHE A 439 54.83 34.41 6.88
CA PHE A 439 54.90 35.21 5.66
C PHE A 439 54.63 34.37 4.41
#